data_AF-A0A927SRJ1-F1
#
_entry.id   AF-A0A927SRJ1-F1
#
_cell.length_a   1.000
_cell.length_b   1.000
_cell.length_c   1.000
_cell.angle_alpha   90.00
_cell.angle_beta   90.00
_cell.angle_gamma   90.00
#
_symmetry.space_group_name_H-M   'P 1'
#
loop_
_entity.id
_entity.type
_entity.pdbx_description
1 polymer ?
#
loop_
_entity_poly.entity_id
_entity_poly.type
_entity_poly.pdbx_seq_one_letter_code
_entity_poly.pdbx_strand_id
1 'polypeptide(L)'
;MFNVIIDNIEVIILNEAQRQTMEMALRKIAEFVPNMKEEMIQSAISKLHSFETLNDAVDTLAMKIDSIFGDNKNFEAIRNQCLDILVDIAPEIYQSKEAILNKIDANKKLNITPGNISIEENHTLIKQTLTGLCNKLNELGADYYVVGALSAFIATDTPLFRYHGDIDIMISEKDLDKVRKVLEGTDYEFQDNRLTTDKTYDPVVGHTQGEHEVIANHKDNKFHLGFFLFDRNRDGSVTVKEYYKGKKNGREVPMILERRLPKELVELEYTTQATTYGDTYFRTSTPESIYSKKSYTRQPKDLLDLEALDGHINMRQVELMHQYTTTKRVREAVQRCDPSD
;
A
#
# COMPACT_ATOMS: atom_id res chain seq x y z
N MET A 1 3.11 24.43 -39.32
CA MET A 1 4.57 24.30 -39.09
C MET A 1 4.78 23.98 -37.61
N PHE A 2 4.40 22.77 -37.20
CA PHE A 2 4.70 22.20 -35.89
C PHE A 2 5.06 20.74 -36.14
N ASN A 3 6.32 20.52 -36.53
CA ASN A 3 6.95 19.22 -36.44
C ASN A 3 7.30 19.05 -34.97
N VAL A 4 6.48 18.31 -34.22
CA VAL A 4 6.93 17.74 -32.96
C VAL A 4 7.73 16.51 -33.34
N ILE A 5 9.05 16.65 -33.21
CA ILE A 5 10.02 15.58 -33.27
C ILE A 5 9.61 14.58 -32.18
N ILE A 6 9.05 13.45 -32.59
CA ILE A 6 9.02 12.26 -31.73
C ILE A 6 10.47 11.78 -31.75
N ASP A 7 11.26 12.27 -30.81
CA ASP A 7 12.56 11.69 -30.54
C ASP A 7 12.31 10.23 -30.17
N ASN A 8 12.87 9.33 -30.98
CA ASN A 8 12.99 7.92 -30.68
C ASN A 8 13.75 7.81 -29.34
N ILE A 9 13.02 7.66 -28.24
CA ILE A 9 13.59 7.09 -27.03
C ILE A 9 13.88 5.64 -27.41
N GLU A 10 15.12 5.37 -27.82
CA GLU A 10 15.62 3.99 -27.85
C GLU A 10 15.43 3.44 -26.45
N VAL A 11 14.44 2.56 -26.27
CA VAL A 11 14.37 1.72 -25.09
C VAL A 11 15.62 0.85 -25.17
N ILE A 12 16.65 1.23 -24.41
CA ILE A 12 17.89 0.46 -24.32
C ILE A 12 17.55 -0.83 -23.57
N ILE A 13 17.16 -1.84 -24.35
CA ILE A 13 16.92 -3.18 -23.84
C ILE A 13 18.24 -3.71 -23.30
N LEU A 14 18.21 -4.24 -22.08
CA LEU A 14 19.35 -4.87 -21.41
C LEU A 14 20.01 -5.93 -22.31
N ASN A 15 21.22 -5.65 -22.80
CA ASN A 15 22.01 -6.60 -23.55
C ASN A 15 22.71 -7.61 -22.63
N GLU A 16 23.22 -8.70 -23.21
CA GLU A 16 23.86 -9.79 -22.46
C GLU A 16 25.07 -9.32 -21.64
N ALA A 17 25.87 -8.39 -22.16
CA ALA A 17 27.03 -7.86 -21.43
C ALA A 17 26.59 -7.06 -20.20
N GLN A 18 25.55 -6.22 -20.32
CA GLN A 18 24.99 -5.48 -19.20
C GLN A 18 24.40 -6.42 -18.13
N ARG A 19 23.74 -7.50 -18.54
CA ARG A 19 23.22 -8.55 -17.64
C ARG A 19 24.35 -9.22 -16.84
N GLN A 20 25.44 -9.59 -17.51
CA GLN A 20 26.62 -10.16 -16.84
C GLN A 20 27.27 -9.19 -15.86
N THR A 21 27.42 -7.92 -16.25
CA THR A 21 27.95 -6.87 -15.37
C THR A 21 27.08 -6.67 -14.12
N MET A 22 25.76 -6.68 -14.29
CA MET A 22 24.78 -6.62 -13.21
C MET A 22 24.85 -7.83 -12.27
N GLU A 23 25.01 -9.04 -12.81
CA GLU A 23 25.22 -10.24 -12.01
C GLU A 23 26.50 -10.12 -11.16
N MET A 24 27.61 -9.69 -11.77
CA MET A 24 28.87 -9.49 -11.05
C MET A 24 28.73 -8.47 -9.92
N ALA A 25 28.00 -7.37 -10.16
CA ALA A 25 27.72 -6.38 -9.13
C ALA A 25 26.89 -6.94 -7.98
N LEU A 26 25.80 -7.64 -8.29
CA LEU A 26 24.95 -8.27 -7.28
C LEU A 26 25.73 -9.27 -6.44
N ARG A 27 26.62 -10.07 -7.05
CA ARG A 27 27.48 -11.01 -6.33
C ARG A 27 28.44 -10.29 -5.39
N LYS A 28 29.08 -9.21 -5.83
CA LYS A 28 29.93 -8.38 -4.95
C LYS A 28 29.13 -7.77 -3.81
N ILE A 29 27.94 -7.24 -4.09
CA ILE A 29 27.05 -6.66 -3.06
C ILE A 29 26.63 -7.73 -2.04
N ALA A 30 26.34 -8.96 -2.51
CA ALA A 30 25.95 -10.07 -1.67
C ALA A 30 27.03 -10.48 -0.65
N GLU A 31 28.31 -10.25 -0.93
CA GLU A 31 29.42 -10.48 0.03
C GLU A 31 29.27 -9.63 1.30
N PHE A 32 28.59 -8.48 1.21
CA PHE A 32 28.35 -7.59 2.34
C PHE A 32 27.06 -7.90 3.11
N VAL A 33 26.19 -8.76 2.58
CA VAL A 33 24.89 -9.07 3.17
C VAL A 33 25.00 -10.29 4.10
N PRO A 34 24.78 -10.15 5.41
CA PRO A 34 24.88 -11.28 6.33
C PRO A 34 23.88 -12.39 5.99
N ASN A 35 24.32 -13.65 6.06
CA ASN A 35 23.51 -14.84 5.82
C ASN A 35 22.89 -14.95 4.41
N MET A 36 23.46 -14.26 3.42
CA MET A 36 23.04 -14.40 2.03
C MET A 36 23.37 -15.81 1.51
N LYS A 37 22.36 -16.53 1.03
CA LYS A 37 22.52 -17.88 0.45
C LYS A 37 22.58 -17.80 -1.07
N GLU A 38 23.25 -18.76 -1.71
CA GLU A 38 23.35 -18.81 -3.18
C GLU A 38 21.97 -18.84 -3.86
N GLU A 39 21.00 -19.57 -3.30
CA GLU A 39 19.61 -19.59 -3.80
C GLU A 39 18.96 -18.20 -3.83
N MET A 40 19.25 -17.36 -2.82
CA MET A 40 18.74 -15.98 -2.76
C MET A 40 19.42 -15.10 -3.81
N ILE A 41 20.72 -15.31 -4.04
CA ILE A 41 21.49 -14.60 -5.07
C ILE A 41 20.94 -14.97 -6.45
N GLN A 42 20.72 -16.26 -6.73
CA GLN A 42 20.16 -16.73 -8.00
C GLN A 42 18.75 -16.23 -8.25
N SER A 43 17.90 -16.19 -7.22
CA SER A 43 16.57 -15.57 -7.30
C SER A 43 16.65 -14.08 -7.63
N ALA A 44 17.59 -13.36 -6.99
CA ALA A 44 17.81 -11.95 -7.28
C ALA A 44 18.34 -11.74 -8.71
N ILE A 45 19.30 -12.54 -9.19
CA ILE A 45 19.79 -12.49 -10.59
C ILE A 45 18.64 -12.71 -11.57
N SER A 46 17.81 -13.74 -11.33
CA SER A 46 16.65 -14.04 -12.18
C SER A 46 15.69 -12.85 -12.28
N LYS A 47 15.45 -12.15 -11.16
CA LYS A 47 14.67 -10.92 -11.15
C LYS A 47 15.37 -9.77 -11.89
N LEU A 48 16.69 -9.64 -11.76
CA LEU A 48 17.44 -8.62 -12.51
C LEU A 48 17.32 -8.84 -14.03
N HIS A 49 17.31 -10.10 -14.44
CA HIS A 49 17.13 -10.46 -15.84
C HIS A 49 15.70 -10.27 -16.34
N SER A 50 14.70 -10.11 -15.48
CA SER A 50 13.33 -9.82 -15.93
C SER A 50 13.11 -8.35 -16.27
N PHE A 51 14.02 -7.44 -15.91
CA PHE A 51 13.89 -6.04 -16.29
C PHE A 51 14.19 -5.83 -17.77
N GLU A 52 13.46 -4.90 -18.37
CA GLU A 52 13.66 -4.49 -19.76
C GLU A 52 14.84 -3.51 -19.86
N THR A 53 14.96 -2.59 -18.90
CA THR A 53 15.96 -1.51 -18.92
C THR A 53 17.01 -1.66 -17.82
N LEU A 54 18.22 -1.16 -18.09
CA LEU A 54 19.29 -1.11 -17.08
C LEU A 54 18.92 -0.17 -15.92
N ASN A 55 18.20 0.93 -16.18
CA ASN A 55 17.72 1.86 -15.16
C ASN A 55 16.86 1.16 -14.11
N ASP A 56 15.83 0.41 -14.51
CA ASP A 56 14.95 -0.27 -13.57
C ASP A 56 15.69 -1.30 -12.71
N ALA A 57 16.66 -1.97 -13.34
CA ALA A 57 17.46 -2.97 -12.67
C ALA A 57 18.39 -2.31 -11.64
N VAL A 58 19.13 -1.27 -12.01
CA VAL A 58 20.02 -0.53 -11.08
C VAL A 58 19.23 0.15 -9.96
N ASP A 59 18.10 0.80 -10.27
CA ASP A 59 17.21 1.40 -9.27
C ASP A 59 16.67 0.35 -8.29
N THR A 60 16.36 -0.86 -8.78
CA THR A 60 15.93 -1.98 -7.93
C THR A 60 17.03 -2.41 -6.96
N LEU A 61 18.28 -2.54 -7.43
CA LEU A 61 19.40 -2.85 -6.53
C LEU A 61 19.60 -1.72 -5.51
N ALA A 62 19.58 -0.46 -5.95
CA ALA A 62 19.75 0.70 -5.09
C ALA A 62 18.70 0.73 -3.96
N MET A 63 17.42 0.54 -4.30
CA MET A 63 16.33 0.44 -3.34
C MET A 63 16.50 -0.74 -2.36
N LYS A 64 17.00 -1.89 -2.83
CA LYS A 64 17.27 -3.06 -1.97
C LYS A 64 18.44 -2.83 -1.03
N ILE A 65 19.55 -2.26 -1.52
CA ILE A 65 20.71 -1.88 -0.69
C ILE A 65 20.24 -0.93 0.41
N ASP A 66 19.43 0.06 0.06
CA ASP A 66 18.92 1.02 1.02
C ASP A 66 17.95 0.39 2.03
N SER A 67 17.09 -0.53 1.61
CA SER A 67 16.22 -1.28 2.53
C SER A 67 17.00 -2.16 3.51
N ILE A 68 18.21 -2.63 3.15
CA ILE A 68 19.02 -3.50 4.02
C ILE A 68 19.89 -2.67 4.96
N PHE A 69 20.50 -1.59 4.47
CA PHE A 69 21.55 -0.86 5.18
C PHE A 69 21.19 0.59 5.55
N GLY A 70 20.13 1.17 4.97
CA GLY A 70 19.85 2.61 5.02
C GLY A 70 19.41 3.14 6.39
N ASP A 71 18.71 2.33 7.19
CA ASP A 71 18.16 2.76 8.48
C ASP A 71 19.18 2.66 9.64
N ASN A 72 20.34 2.06 9.40
CA ASN A 72 21.34 1.81 10.44
C ASN A 72 22.68 2.45 10.11
N LYS A 73 23.05 3.49 10.87
CA LYS A 73 24.32 4.23 10.72
C LYS A 73 25.55 3.33 10.81
N ASN A 74 25.47 2.19 11.50
CA ASN A 74 26.59 1.25 11.57
C ASN A 74 26.90 0.57 10.22
N PHE A 75 25.94 0.59 9.28
CA PHE A 75 26.12 0.06 7.94
C PHE A 75 26.34 1.13 6.87
N GLU A 76 26.50 2.40 7.25
CA GLU A 76 26.67 3.51 6.30
C GLU A 76 27.89 3.30 5.37
N ALA A 77 29.02 2.84 5.92
CA ALA A 77 30.22 2.56 5.13
C ALA A 77 29.98 1.43 4.11
N ILE A 78 29.27 0.36 4.52
CA ILE A 78 28.93 -0.77 3.65
C ILE A 78 27.96 -0.34 2.56
N ARG A 79 26.92 0.42 2.93
CA ARG A 79 25.97 1.02 1.99
C ARG A 79 26.71 1.83 0.94
N ASN A 80 27.62 2.71 1.35
CA ASN A 80 28.39 3.55 0.43
C ASN A 80 29.27 2.72 -0.51
N GLN A 81 29.90 1.64 -0.03
CA GLN A 81 30.64 0.72 -0.90
C GLN A 81 29.74 0.02 -1.93
N CYS A 82 28.55 -0.42 -1.52
CA CYS A 82 27.58 -1.01 -2.44
C CYS A 82 27.11 -0.01 -3.51
N LEU A 83 26.91 1.25 -3.14
CA LEU A 83 26.54 2.32 -4.07
C LEU A 83 27.68 2.70 -5.03
N ASP A 84 28.95 2.65 -4.58
CA ASP A 84 30.11 2.82 -5.47
C ASP A 84 30.12 1.76 -6.58
N ILE A 85 29.84 0.50 -6.24
CA ILE A 85 29.71 -0.58 -7.23
C ILE A 85 28.63 -0.25 -8.26
N LEU A 86 27.49 0.32 -7.85
CA LEU A 86 26.42 0.69 -8.78
C LEU A 86 26.82 1.85 -9.72
N VAL A 87 27.58 2.82 -9.23
CA VAL A 87 28.12 3.91 -10.06
C VAL A 87 29.11 3.36 -11.09
N ASP A 88 29.97 2.42 -10.70
CA ASP A 88 30.99 1.86 -11.58
C ASP A 88 30.41 1.02 -12.73
N ILE A 89 29.29 0.32 -12.49
CA ILE A 89 28.68 -0.55 -13.50
C ILE A 89 27.68 0.16 -14.41
N ALA A 90 27.17 1.31 -13.99
CA ALA A 90 26.18 2.09 -14.72
C ALA A 90 26.49 3.59 -14.69
N PRO A 91 27.71 4.00 -15.10
CA PRO A 91 28.15 5.40 -15.07
C PRO A 91 27.31 6.31 -15.98
N GLU A 92 26.65 5.73 -16.98
CA GLU A 92 25.70 6.41 -17.87
C GLU A 92 24.36 6.73 -17.21
N ILE A 93 24.00 6.02 -16.13
CA ILE A 93 22.76 6.21 -15.36
C ILE A 93 23.04 7.12 -14.17
N TYR A 94 24.09 6.81 -13.43
CA TYR A 94 24.45 7.52 -12.20
C TYR A 94 25.90 7.99 -12.24
N GLN A 95 26.06 9.31 -12.21
CA GLN A 95 27.37 9.94 -12.16
C GLN A 95 27.99 9.95 -10.75
N SER A 96 27.18 9.70 -9.71
CA SER A 96 27.64 9.72 -8.33
C SER A 96 26.71 8.92 -7.40
N LYS A 97 27.23 8.56 -6.23
CA LYS A 97 26.44 7.98 -5.14
C LYS A 97 25.29 8.90 -4.73
N GLU A 98 25.54 10.20 -4.66
CA GLU A 98 24.53 11.20 -4.28
C GLU A 98 23.36 11.23 -5.26
N ALA A 99 23.61 11.02 -6.56
CA ALA A 99 22.54 10.88 -7.55
C ALA A 99 21.66 9.65 -7.28
N ILE A 100 22.25 8.52 -6.88
CA ILE A 100 21.51 7.31 -6.48
C ILE A 100 20.67 7.58 -5.24
N LEU A 101 21.25 8.23 -4.22
CA LEU A 101 20.55 8.58 -2.98
C LEU A 101 19.34 9.48 -3.24
N ASN A 102 19.52 10.52 -4.06
CA ASN A 102 18.44 11.41 -4.44
C ASN A 102 17.33 10.67 -5.19
N LYS A 103 17.67 9.71 -6.05
CA LYS A 103 16.68 8.89 -6.74
C LYS A 103 15.95 7.94 -5.79
N ILE A 104 16.64 7.30 -4.84
CA ILE A 104 16.00 6.49 -3.78
C ILE A 104 14.98 7.33 -3.01
N ASP A 105 15.37 8.53 -2.57
CA ASP A 105 14.49 9.43 -1.82
C ASP A 105 13.28 9.87 -2.65
N ALA A 106 13.49 10.18 -3.93
CA ALA A 106 12.41 10.49 -4.87
C ALA A 106 11.45 9.30 -5.05
N ASN A 107 11.98 8.09 -5.24
CA ASN A 107 11.19 6.86 -5.38
C ASN A 107 10.39 6.57 -4.10
N LYS A 108 10.98 6.73 -2.91
CA LYS A 108 10.28 6.58 -1.62
C LYS A 108 9.15 7.59 -1.43
N LYS A 109 9.36 8.86 -1.83
CA LYS A 109 8.33 9.92 -1.78
C LYS A 109 7.17 9.61 -2.72
N LEU A 110 7.48 9.22 -3.96
CA LEU A 110 6.49 8.87 -4.98
C LEU A 110 5.96 7.44 -4.86
N ASN A 111 6.41 6.68 -3.84
CA ASN A 111 6.06 5.29 -3.62
C ASN A 111 6.32 4.38 -4.84
N ILE A 112 7.33 4.71 -5.65
CA ILE A 112 7.71 3.98 -6.85
C ILE A 112 8.55 2.77 -6.43
N THR A 113 8.16 1.60 -6.91
CA THR A 113 9.02 0.42 -6.94
C THR A 113 9.42 0.16 -8.39
N PRO A 114 10.72 0.15 -8.72
CA PRO A 114 11.15 -0.05 -10.10
C PRO A 114 10.65 -1.40 -10.65
N GLY A 115 10.25 -1.39 -11.93
CA GLY A 115 9.58 -2.52 -12.60
C GLY A 115 8.08 -2.68 -12.30
N ASN A 116 7.47 -1.81 -11.49
CA ASN A 116 6.02 -1.67 -11.51
C ASN A 116 5.58 -0.87 -12.75
N ILE A 117 4.27 -0.93 -13.04
CA ILE A 117 3.63 -0.05 -14.03
C ILE A 117 3.90 1.43 -13.71
N SER A 118 3.86 2.27 -14.74
CA SER A 118 4.02 3.72 -14.61
C SER A 118 2.96 4.35 -13.69
N ILE A 119 3.21 5.58 -13.22
CA ILE A 119 2.24 6.32 -12.39
C ILE A 119 0.94 6.55 -13.18
N GLU A 120 1.05 6.87 -14.46
CA GLU A 120 -0.07 7.10 -15.37
C GLU A 120 -0.93 5.84 -15.57
N GLU A 121 -0.28 4.68 -15.77
CA GLU A 121 -0.96 3.39 -15.85
C GLU A 121 -1.58 3.01 -14.50
N ASN A 122 -0.90 3.28 -13.38
CA ASN A 122 -1.43 3.05 -12.04
C ASN A 122 -2.70 3.87 -11.79
N HIS A 123 -2.72 5.15 -12.16
CA HIS A 123 -3.91 6.00 -12.01
C HIS A 123 -5.05 5.56 -12.91
N THR A 124 -4.73 5.10 -14.12
CA THR A 124 -5.72 4.52 -15.03
C THR A 124 -6.33 3.25 -14.43
N LEU A 125 -5.51 2.35 -13.90
CA LEU A 125 -5.95 1.14 -13.21
C LEU A 125 -6.85 1.48 -12.00
N ILE A 126 -6.44 2.42 -11.15
CA ILE A 126 -7.24 2.88 -10.01
C ILE A 126 -8.62 3.36 -10.46
N LYS A 127 -8.68 4.19 -11.51
CA LYS A 127 -9.95 4.71 -12.02
C LYS A 127 -10.86 3.60 -12.54
N GLN A 128 -10.32 2.68 -13.33
CA GLN A 128 -11.07 1.54 -13.87
C GLN A 128 -11.57 0.64 -12.74
N THR A 129 -10.71 0.31 -11.78
CA THR A 129 -11.03 -0.55 -10.64
C THR A 129 -12.07 0.08 -9.73
N LEU A 130 -11.91 1.34 -9.32
CA LEU A 130 -12.91 2.05 -8.52
C LEU A 130 -14.25 2.12 -9.24
N THR A 131 -14.27 2.45 -10.54
CA THR A 131 -15.51 2.53 -11.32
C THR A 131 -16.23 1.18 -11.37
N GLY A 132 -15.52 0.11 -11.74
CA GLY A 132 -16.10 -1.23 -11.86
C GLY A 132 -16.57 -1.82 -10.52
N LEU A 133 -15.77 -1.62 -9.47
CA LEU A 133 -16.06 -2.15 -8.13
C LEU A 133 -17.19 -1.38 -7.44
N CYS A 134 -17.07 -0.06 -7.37
CA CYS A 134 -18.03 0.77 -6.63
C CYS A 134 -19.41 0.78 -7.27
N ASN A 135 -19.52 0.83 -8.60
CA ASN A 135 -20.82 0.76 -9.27
C ASN A 135 -21.57 -0.53 -8.91
N LYS A 136 -20.90 -1.68 -8.97
CA LYS A 136 -21.52 -2.97 -8.60
C LYS A 136 -21.83 -3.07 -7.10
N LEU A 137 -20.97 -2.53 -6.23
CA LEU A 137 -21.25 -2.48 -4.78
C LEU A 137 -22.47 -1.60 -4.47
N ASN A 138 -22.62 -0.47 -5.17
CA ASN A 138 -23.78 0.41 -5.08
C ASN A 138 -25.06 -0.29 -5.55
N GLU A 139 -25.02 -1.00 -6.69
CA GLU A 139 -26.15 -1.80 -7.19
C GLU A 139 -26.59 -2.87 -6.19
N LEU A 140 -25.64 -3.51 -5.50
CA LEU A 140 -25.91 -4.51 -4.46
C LEU A 140 -26.27 -3.90 -3.09
N GLY A 141 -26.31 -2.56 -2.98
CA GLY A 141 -26.58 -1.85 -1.74
C GLY A 141 -25.62 -2.22 -0.62
N ALA A 142 -24.32 -2.33 -0.91
CA ALA A 142 -23.29 -2.58 0.09
C ALA A 142 -23.03 -1.32 0.95
N ASP A 143 -22.80 -1.51 2.25
CA ASP A 143 -22.41 -0.41 3.15
C ASP A 143 -20.89 -0.34 3.25
N TYR A 144 -20.29 0.64 2.57
CA TYR A 144 -18.84 0.82 2.54
C TYR A 144 -18.39 2.27 2.45
N TYR A 145 -17.08 2.46 2.64
CA TYR A 145 -16.31 3.67 2.39
C TYR A 145 -15.03 3.29 1.64
N VAL A 146 -14.60 4.10 0.68
CA VAL A 146 -13.22 4.06 0.19
C VAL A 146 -12.37 4.85 1.18
N VAL A 147 -11.29 4.28 1.69
CA VAL A 147 -10.49 4.89 2.77
C VAL A 147 -9.03 5.05 2.34
N GLY A 148 -8.16 5.50 3.24
CA GLY A 148 -6.77 5.81 2.94
C GLY A 148 -6.60 7.14 2.19
N ALA A 149 -5.34 7.53 1.94
CA ALA A 149 -5.02 8.84 1.35
C ALA A 149 -5.60 9.03 -0.06
N LEU A 150 -5.67 7.95 -0.86
CA LEU A 150 -6.28 7.96 -2.18
C LEU A 150 -7.71 8.54 -2.15
N SER A 151 -8.50 8.11 -1.16
CA SER A 151 -9.88 8.55 -1.02
C SER A 151 -9.99 10.05 -0.72
N ALA A 152 -9.06 10.61 0.06
CA ALA A 152 -9.04 12.03 0.38
C ALA A 152 -8.67 12.87 -0.85
N PHE A 153 -7.67 12.46 -1.64
CA PHE A 153 -7.31 13.16 -2.87
C PHE A 153 -8.50 13.25 -3.84
N ILE A 154 -9.23 12.15 -3.99
CA ILE A 154 -10.43 12.12 -4.82
C ILE A 154 -11.53 13.02 -4.24
N ALA A 155 -11.73 13.01 -2.92
CA ALA A 155 -12.75 13.84 -2.26
C ALA A 155 -12.47 15.34 -2.30
N THR A 156 -11.21 15.74 -2.48
CA THR A 156 -10.78 17.14 -2.52
C THR A 156 -10.44 17.63 -3.92
N ASP A 157 -10.73 16.83 -4.96
CA ASP A 157 -10.31 17.08 -6.35
C ASP A 157 -8.81 17.32 -6.51
N THR A 158 -7.99 16.77 -5.60
CA THR A 158 -6.52 16.82 -5.69
C THR A 158 -6.06 15.79 -6.72
N PRO A 159 -5.27 16.19 -7.75
CA PRO A 159 -4.74 15.25 -8.72
C PRO A 159 -3.93 14.14 -8.06
N LEU A 160 -4.06 12.90 -8.55
CA LEU A 160 -3.16 11.84 -8.14
C LEU A 160 -1.76 12.15 -8.68
N PHE A 161 -0.75 12.08 -7.82
CA PHE A 161 0.61 12.54 -8.14
C PHE A 161 1.71 11.51 -7.87
N ARG A 162 1.35 10.35 -7.28
CA ARG A 162 2.29 9.29 -6.92
C ARG A 162 1.71 7.91 -7.17
N TYR A 163 2.54 6.88 -7.07
CA TYR A 163 2.09 5.50 -7.19
C TYR A 163 1.27 5.06 -5.95
N HIS A 164 0.18 4.35 -6.16
CA HIS A 164 -0.62 3.70 -5.11
C HIS A 164 -0.54 2.18 -5.27
N GLY A 165 -0.07 1.50 -4.22
CA GLY A 165 0.04 0.04 -4.22
C GLY A 165 -1.29 -0.67 -4.00
N ASP A 166 -2.29 0.05 -3.51
CA ASP A 166 -3.56 -0.48 -3.07
C ASP A 166 -4.71 0.53 -3.20
N ILE A 167 -5.92 -0.02 -3.15
CA ILE A 167 -7.13 0.72 -2.78
C ILE A 167 -7.64 0.12 -1.47
N ASP A 168 -7.70 0.95 -0.44
CA ASP A 168 -8.29 0.58 0.84
C ASP A 168 -9.79 0.80 0.85
N ILE A 169 -10.55 -0.20 1.29
CA ILE A 169 -12.00 -0.18 1.36
C ILE A 169 -12.43 -0.63 2.74
N MET A 170 -13.17 0.22 3.43
CA MET A 170 -13.83 -0.14 4.67
C MET A 170 -15.25 -0.62 4.34
N ILE A 171 -15.53 -1.91 4.51
CA ILE A 171 -16.77 -2.59 4.10
C ILE A 171 -17.47 -3.20 5.32
N SER A 172 -18.80 -3.16 5.32
CA SER A 172 -19.56 -3.83 6.38
C SER A 172 -19.34 -5.34 6.30
N GLU A 173 -19.02 -5.97 7.42
CA GLU A 173 -18.64 -7.39 7.43
C GLU A 173 -19.74 -8.31 6.90
N LYS A 174 -21.02 -7.94 7.12
CA LYS A 174 -22.18 -8.66 6.56
C LYS A 174 -22.28 -8.59 5.03
N ASP A 175 -21.60 -7.62 4.41
CA ASP A 175 -21.62 -7.37 2.97
C ASP A 175 -20.39 -7.95 2.26
N LEU A 176 -19.54 -8.72 2.95
CA LEU A 176 -18.36 -9.37 2.37
C LEU A 176 -18.70 -10.30 1.20
N ASP A 177 -19.83 -11.01 1.26
CA ASP A 177 -20.25 -11.88 0.15
C ASP A 177 -20.57 -11.08 -1.12
N LYS A 178 -20.98 -9.82 -0.97
CA LYS A 178 -21.16 -8.90 -2.12
C LYS A 178 -19.82 -8.58 -2.76
N VAL A 179 -18.77 -8.33 -1.96
CA VAL A 179 -17.41 -8.12 -2.48
C VAL A 179 -16.94 -9.34 -3.27
N ARG A 180 -17.07 -10.54 -2.70
CA ARG A 180 -16.71 -11.79 -3.39
C ARG A 180 -17.44 -11.91 -4.74
N LYS A 181 -18.74 -11.66 -4.76
CA LYS A 181 -19.58 -11.69 -5.97
C LYS A 181 -19.14 -10.65 -7.02
N VAL A 182 -18.76 -9.45 -6.59
CA VAL A 182 -18.35 -8.37 -7.50
C VAL A 182 -17.02 -8.68 -8.18
N LEU A 183 -16.10 -9.31 -7.45
CA LEU A 183 -14.77 -9.67 -7.94
C LEU A 183 -14.74 -10.99 -8.72
N GLU A 184 -15.82 -11.77 -8.69
CA GLU A 184 -15.92 -13.01 -9.46
C GLU A 184 -15.73 -12.75 -10.97
N GLY A 185 -14.80 -13.48 -11.58
CA GLY A 185 -14.47 -13.33 -13.01
C GLY A 185 -13.67 -12.07 -13.37
N THR A 186 -13.21 -11.29 -12.39
CA THR A 186 -12.32 -10.13 -12.61
C THR A 186 -10.84 -10.55 -12.59
N ASP A 187 -9.93 -9.59 -12.81
CA ASP A 187 -8.48 -9.79 -12.70
C ASP A 187 -7.97 -9.80 -11.25
N TYR A 188 -8.88 -9.87 -10.28
CA TYR A 188 -8.57 -9.94 -8.86
C TYR A 188 -8.91 -11.31 -8.27
N GLU A 189 -8.00 -11.83 -7.44
CA GLU A 189 -8.21 -13.04 -6.65
C GLU A 189 -8.56 -12.66 -5.21
N PHE A 190 -9.83 -12.83 -4.85
CA PHE A 190 -10.34 -12.54 -3.52
C PHE A 190 -9.97 -13.63 -2.50
N GLN A 191 -9.46 -13.21 -1.35
CA GLN A 191 -9.08 -14.07 -0.23
C GLN A 191 -9.68 -13.53 1.07
N ASP A 192 -10.29 -14.42 1.85
CA ASP A 192 -10.80 -14.15 3.19
C ASP A 192 -10.02 -15.02 4.19
N ASN A 193 -8.99 -14.41 4.78
CA ASN A 193 -8.06 -15.03 5.71
C ASN A 193 -8.38 -14.64 7.17
N ARG A 194 -9.59 -14.17 7.50
CA ARG A 194 -9.95 -13.75 8.88
C ARG A 194 -9.62 -14.78 9.95
N LEU A 195 -9.74 -16.08 9.64
CA LEU A 195 -9.50 -17.17 10.58
C LEU A 195 -8.10 -17.80 10.46
N THR A 196 -7.34 -17.44 9.44
CA THR A 196 -6.02 -18.00 9.09
C THR A 196 -4.94 -16.93 8.97
N THR A 197 -5.26 -15.68 9.32
CA THR A 197 -4.35 -14.53 9.21
C THR A 197 -3.13 -14.69 10.10
N ASP A 198 -1.98 -14.27 9.59
CA ASP A 198 -0.73 -14.16 10.34
C ASP A 198 -0.55 -12.81 11.03
N LYS A 199 -1.55 -11.91 10.95
CA LYS A 199 -1.51 -10.64 11.67
C LYS A 199 -1.24 -10.87 13.15
N THR A 200 -0.42 -10.02 13.74
CA THR A 200 -0.15 -10.04 15.18
C THR A 200 -0.73 -8.78 15.83
N TYR A 201 -0.97 -8.83 17.14
CA TYR A 201 -1.42 -7.68 17.90
C TYR A 201 -0.27 -7.13 18.76
N ASP A 202 0.06 -5.86 18.55
CA ASP A 202 1.01 -5.15 19.41
C ASP A 202 0.23 -4.42 20.52
N PRO A 203 0.37 -4.82 21.80
CA PRO A 203 -0.33 -4.16 22.90
C PRO A 203 0.24 -2.78 23.24
N VAL A 204 1.49 -2.47 22.88
CA VAL A 204 2.15 -1.19 23.16
C VAL A 204 1.64 -0.13 22.20
N VAL A 205 1.61 -0.45 20.91
CA VAL A 205 1.03 0.43 19.87
C VAL A 205 -0.50 0.37 19.91
N GLY A 206 -1.04 -0.76 20.33
CA GLY A 206 -2.47 -1.00 20.48
C GLY A 206 -3.17 -1.45 19.19
N HIS A 207 -2.46 -1.70 18.10
CA HIS A 207 -2.99 -2.05 16.76
C HIS A 207 -2.51 -3.42 16.29
N THR A 208 -3.19 -3.99 15.28
CA THR A 208 -2.70 -5.19 14.59
C THR A 208 -1.59 -4.82 13.57
N GLN A 209 -0.73 -5.78 13.25
CA GLN A 209 0.40 -5.66 12.33
C GLN A 209 0.38 -6.82 11.33
N GLY A 210 0.55 -6.53 10.04
CA GLY A 210 0.56 -7.50 8.94
C GLY A 210 -0.37 -7.11 7.79
N GLU A 211 -0.37 -7.92 6.73
CA GLU A 211 -1.22 -7.73 5.54
C GLU A 211 -2.71 -7.88 5.86
N HIS A 212 -3.58 -7.22 5.07
CA HIS A 212 -5.03 -7.28 5.24
C HIS A 212 -5.54 -8.73 5.32
N GLU A 213 -6.38 -9.01 6.32
CA GLU A 213 -7.01 -10.32 6.49
C GLU A 213 -8.05 -10.62 5.40
N VAL A 214 -8.60 -9.59 4.76
CA VAL A 214 -9.45 -9.71 3.58
C VAL A 214 -8.81 -8.86 2.50
N ILE A 215 -8.43 -9.51 1.41
CA ILE A 215 -7.61 -8.92 0.36
C ILE A 215 -8.04 -9.44 -1.00
N ALA A 216 -7.90 -8.63 -2.04
CA ALA A 216 -7.97 -9.11 -3.42
C ALA A 216 -6.73 -8.70 -4.20
N ASN A 217 -5.91 -9.69 -4.58
CA ASN A 217 -4.65 -9.45 -5.29
C ASN A 217 -4.91 -9.39 -6.80
N HIS A 218 -4.31 -8.43 -7.49
CA HIS A 218 -4.33 -8.43 -8.96
C HIS A 218 -3.50 -9.62 -9.48
N LYS A 219 -4.00 -10.31 -10.51
CA LYS A 219 -3.36 -11.53 -11.05
C LYS A 219 -1.97 -11.26 -11.66
N ASP A 220 -1.85 -10.14 -12.37
CA ASP A 220 -0.64 -9.85 -13.16
C ASP A 220 0.34 -8.85 -12.51
N ASN A 221 0.02 -8.23 -11.38
CA ASN A 221 0.88 -7.22 -10.76
C ASN A 221 0.71 -7.14 -9.23
N LYS A 222 1.46 -6.24 -8.58
CA LYS A 222 1.49 -6.10 -7.11
C LYS A 222 0.39 -5.19 -6.54
N PHE A 223 -0.48 -4.65 -7.38
CA PHE A 223 -1.62 -3.87 -6.95
C PHE A 223 -2.67 -4.77 -6.29
N HIS A 224 -3.31 -4.28 -5.23
CA HIS A 224 -4.33 -5.07 -4.53
C HIS A 224 -5.44 -4.20 -3.94
N LEU A 225 -6.52 -4.84 -3.52
CA LEU A 225 -7.62 -4.24 -2.79
C LEU A 225 -7.52 -4.70 -1.33
N GLY A 226 -7.30 -3.77 -0.42
CA GLY A 226 -7.28 -4.02 1.02
C GLY A 226 -8.66 -3.78 1.62
N PHE A 227 -9.20 -4.73 2.38
CA PHE A 227 -10.51 -4.56 3.01
C PHE A 227 -10.40 -4.46 4.54
N PHE A 228 -10.91 -3.37 5.10
CA PHE A 228 -11.15 -3.20 6.53
C PHE A 228 -12.61 -3.49 6.85
N LEU A 229 -12.86 -4.16 7.98
CA LEU A 229 -14.20 -4.67 8.27
C LEU A 229 -14.87 -3.87 9.38
N PHE A 230 -16.19 -3.69 9.26
CA PHE A 230 -16.96 -3.09 10.33
C PHE A 230 -18.39 -3.63 10.49
N ASP A 231 -18.94 -3.45 11.68
CA ASP A 231 -20.38 -3.54 11.93
C ASP A 231 -20.96 -2.14 12.12
N ARG A 232 -22.06 -1.83 11.44
CA ARG A 232 -22.88 -0.65 11.73
C ARG A 232 -23.91 -0.97 12.80
N ASN A 233 -23.84 -0.25 13.91
CA ASN A 233 -24.81 -0.38 14.99
C ASN A 233 -26.07 0.46 14.71
N ARG A 234 -27.18 0.13 15.38
CA ARG A 234 -28.47 0.81 15.20
C ARG A 234 -28.44 2.29 15.60
N ASP A 235 -27.56 2.67 16.52
CA ASP A 235 -27.37 4.05 16.97
C ASP A 235 -26.47 4.87 16.01
N GLY A 236 -26.05 4.30 14.89
CA GLY A 236 -25.17 4.95 13.92
C GLY A 236 -23.68 4.82 14.25
N SER A 237 -23.31 4.30 15.43
CA SER A 237 -21.92 4.00 15.76
C SER A 237 -21.39 2.84 14.90
N VAL A 238 -20.07 2.79 14.70
CA VAL A 238 -19.41 1.77 13.89
C VAL A 238 -18.42 1.00 14.76
N THR A 239 -18.41 -0.33 14.65
CA THR A 239 -17.41 -1.19 15.28
C THR A 239 -16.48 -1.74 14.22
N VAL A 240 -15.27 -1.19 14.13
CA VAL A 240 -14.19 -1.72 13.29
C VAL A 240 -13.67 -3.01 13.89
N LYS A 241 -13.37 -4.00 13.05
CA LYS A 241 -12.86 -5.30 13.42
C LYS A 241 -11.56 -5.58 12.70
N GLU A 242 -10.54 -5.91 13.48
CA GLU A 242 -9.24 -6.37 12.97
C GLU A 242 -9.04 -7.80 13.47
N TYR A 243 -8.89 -8.75 12.54
CA TYR A 243 -8.59 -10.15 12.86
C TYR A 243 -7.09 -10.35 12.99
N TYR A 244 -6.67 -11.15 13.98
CA TYR A 244 -5.25 -11.43 14.21
C TYR A 244 -5.04 -12.79 14.89
N LYS A 245 -3.84 -13.31 14.76
CA LYS A 245 -3.37 -14.52 15.44
C LYS A 245 -3.03 -14.21 16.89
N GLY A 246 -3.84 -14.71 17.81
CA GLY A 246 -3.60 -14.62 19.25
C GLY A 246 -3.20 -15.95 19.88
N LYS A 247 -3.02 -15.95 21.20
CA LYS A 247 -2.77 -17.15 21.99
C LYS A 247 -3.79 -17.28 23.11
N LYS A 248 -4.38 -18.47 23.24
CA LYS A 248 -5.28 -18.84 24.35
C LYS A 248 -4.91 -20.21 24.86
N ASN A 249 -4.66 -20.32 26.16
CA ASN A 249 -4.23 -21.57 26.81
C ASN A 249 -3.03 -22.25 26.11
N GLY A 250 -2.08 -21.44 25.62
CA GLY A 250 -0.89 -21.93 24.92
C GLY A 250 -1.10 -22.35 23.45
N ARG A 251 -2.32 -22.26 22.92
CA ARG A 251 -2.63 -22.55 21.50
C ARG A 251 -2.86 -21.28 20.71
N GLU A 252 -2.45 -21.31 19.45
CA GLU A 252 -2.79 -20.24 18.50
C GLU A 252 -4.28 -20.31 18.17
N VAL A 253 -4.95 -19.17 18.27
CA VAL A 253 -6.37 -19.02 17.97
C VAL A 253 -6.62 -17.69 17.26
N PRO A 254 -7.57 -17.62 16.32
CA PRO A 254 -7.96 -16.36 15.72
C PRO A 254 -8.67 -15.48 16.76
N MET A 255 -8.25 -14.22 16.83
CA MET A 255 -8.76 -13.21 17.73
C MET A 255 -9.26 -12.02 16.93
N ILE A 256 -10.15 -11.23 17.54
CA ILE A 256 -10.73 -10.02 16.98
C ILE A 256 -10.44 -8.87 17.94
N LEU A 257 -9.82 -7.83 17.41
CA LEU A 257 -9.74 -6.51 18.03
C LEU A 257 -10.90 -5.67 17.50
N GLU A 258 -11.82 -5.31 18.40
CA GLU A 258 -12.98 -4.47 18.11
C GLU A 258 -12.72 -3.05 18.62
N ARG A 259 -12.96 -2.06 17.75
CA ARG A 259 -12.92 -0.63 18.08
C ARG A 259 -14.25 0.01 17.74
N ARG A 260 -14.99 0.43 18.75
CA ARG A 260 -16.26 1.16 18.55
C ARG A 260 -15.99 2.65 18.48
N LEU A 261 -16.37 3.25 17.35
CA LEU A 261 -16.41 4.69 17.13
C LEU A 261 -17.84 5.16 17.39
N PRO A 262 -18.07 6.14 18.28
CA PRO A 262 -19.40 6.74 18.46
C PRO A 262 -19.86 7.39 17.15
N LYS A 263 -21.18 7.56 16.99
CA LYS A 263 -21.80 8.07 15.75
C LYS A 263 -21.17 9.39 15.32
N GLU A 264 -20.96 10.30 16.27
CA GLU A 264 -20.41 11.63 16.02
C GLU A 264 -18.98 11.56 15.48
N LEU A 265 -18.16 10.62 15.96
CA LEU A 265 -16.83 10.39 15.41
C LEU A 265 -16.90 9.78 14.01
N VAL A 266 -17.85 8.89 13.75
CA VAL A 266 -18.08 8.33 12.41
C VAL A 266 -18.44 9.42 11.40
N GLU A 267 -19.30 10.37 11.79
CA GLU A 267 -19.71 11.50 10.95
C GLU A 267 -18.57 12.50 10.70
N LEU A 268 -17.56 12.54 11.57
CA LEU A 268 -16.34 13.33 11.36
C LEU A 268 -15.34 12.57 10.47
N GLU A 269 -15.15 11.26 10.70
CA GLU A 269 -14.13 10.48 10.00
C GLU A 269 -14.51 10.15 8.55
N TYR A 270 -15.81 10.04 8.26
CA TYR A 270 -16.30 9.59 6.97
C TYR A 270 -17.37 10.54 6.42
N THR A 271 -17.30 10.75 5.11
CA THR A 271 -18.27 11.57 4.40
C THR A 271 -19.68 10.96 4.44
N THR A 272 -20.67 11.82 4.64
CA THR A 272 -22.09 11.44 4.56
C THR A 272 -22.61 11.50 3.13
N GLN A 273 -22.12 12.46 2.35
CA GLN A 273 -22.41 12.60 0.93
C GLN A 273 -21.40 11.79 0.10
N ALA A 274 -21.86 11.22 -1.00
CA ALA A 274 -20.98 10.50 -1.92
C ALA A 274 -20.13 11.49 -2.73
N THR A 275 -18.85 11.20 -2.84
CA THR A 275 -17.92 11.83 -3.76
C THR A 275 -18.13 11.24 -5.14
N THR A 276 -18.14 12.09 -6.18
CA THR A 276 -18.19 11.65 -7.58
C THR A 276 -16.77 11.53 -8.12
N TYR A 277 -16.46 10.43 -8.80
CA TYR A 277 -15.17 10.21 -9.44
C TYR A 277 -15.37 9.52 -10.80
N GLY A 278 -15.23 10.29 -11.89
CA GLY A 278 -15.67 9.82 -13.20
C GLY A 278 -17.17 9.49 -13.20
N ASP A 279 -17.52 8.27 -13.62
CA ASP A 279 -18.92 7.81 -13.72
C ASP A 279 -19.37 6.98 -12.51
N THR A 280 -18.63 7.02 -11.39
CA THR A 280 -18.97 6.34 -10.13
C THR A 280 -19.09 7.33 -8.99
N TYR A 281 -19.77 6.90 -7.92
CA TYR A 281 -19.88 7.65 -6.68
C TYR A 281 -19.68 6.72 -5.48
N PHE A 282 -19.05 7.22 -4.43
CA PHE A 282 -18.83 6.48 -3.19
C PHE A 282 -18.54 7.43 -2.03
N ARG A 283 -18.74 6.97 -0.79
CA ARG A 283 -18.32 7.73 0.39
C ARG A 283 -16.86 7.45 0.68
N THR A 284 -16.16 8.45 1.20
CA THR A 284 -14.74 8.41 1.53
C THR A 284 -14.45 8.70 3.00
N SER A 285 -13.23 8.43 3.45
CA SER A 285 -12.66 9.14 4.61
C SER A 285 -12.58 10.63 4.35
N THR A 286 -12.66 11.44 5.40
CA THR A 286 -12.39 12.89 5.34
C THR A 286 -10.88 13.17 5.32
N PRO A 287 -10.42 14.28 4.72
CA PRO A 287 -9.02 14.72 4.79
C PRO A 287 -8.49 14.80 6.22
N GLU A 288 -9.33 15.24 7.16
CA GLU A 288 -9.03 15.33 8.59
C GLU A 288 -8.79 13.96 9.21
N SER A 289 -9.59 12.94 8.84
CA SER A 289 -9.36 11.56 9.29
C SER A 289 -8.01 11.03 8.80
N ILE A 290 -7.65 11.34 7.55
CA ILE A 290 -6.34 10.98 6.98
C ILE A 290 -5.21 11.69 7.71
N TYR A 291 -5.37 13.00 7.99
CA TYR A 291 -4.41 13.77 8.77
C TYR A 291 -4.20 13.17 10.17
N SER A 292 -5.28 12.88 10.91
CA SER A 292 -5.18 12.27 12.24
C SER A 292 -4.47 10.91 12.21
N LYS A 293 -4.72 10.09 11.18
CA LYS A 293 -4.09 8.77 11.01
C LYS A 293 -2.63 8.83 10.52
N LYS A 294 -2.19 9.94 9.92
CA LYS A 294 -0.85 10.06 9.33
C LYS A 294 0.06 11.05 10.04
N SER A 295 -0.42 12.02 10.80
CA SER A 295 0.41 13.09 11.39
C SER A 295 1.60 12.62 12.24
N TYR A 296 1.55 11.40 12.80
CA TYR A 296 2.63 10.80 13.58
C TYR A 296 3.65 9.99 12.76
N THR A 297 3.35 9.68 11.50
CA THR A 297 4.26 8.93 10.62
C THR A 297 5.49 9.75 10.25
N ARG A 298 6.52 9.05 9.78
CA ARG A 298 7.73 9.64 9.19
C ARG A 298 8.04 9.07 7.80
N GLN A 299 7.11 8.28 7.24
CA GLN A 299 7.30 7.74 5.90
C GLN A 299 7.24 8.87 4.85
N PRO A 300 8.20 8.94 3.91
CA PRO A 300 8.26 10.03 2.92
C PRO A 300 6.96 10.22 2.12
N LYS A 301 6.34 9.12 1.67
CA LYS A 301 5.05 9.17 0.94
C LYS A 301 3.91 9.78 1.76
N ASP A 302 3.89 9.51 3.06
CA ASP A 302 2.82 10.01 3.91
C ASP A 302 3.01 11.51 4.21
N LEU A 303 4.26 11.98 4.34
CA LEU A 303 4.54 13.41 4.44
C LEU A 303 4.11 14.16 3.17
N LEU A 304 4.39 13.57 2.00
CA LEU A 304 3.95 14.11 0.71
C LEU A 304 2.41 14.11 0.60
N ASP A 305 1.74 13.07 1.09
CA ASP A 305 0.26 13.04 1.14
C ASP A 305 -0.31 14.19 1.98
N LEU A 306 0.29 14.47 3.14
CA LEU A 306 -0.16 15.55 4.02
C LEU A 306 0.10 16.93 3.40
N GLU A 307 1.24 17.12 2.74
CA GLU A 307 1.55 18.34 2.00
C GLU A 307 0.51 18.61 0.90
N ALA A 308 0.13 17.57 0.15
CA ALA A 308 -0.89 17.68 -0.90
C ALA A 308 -2.30 17.99 -0.36
N LEU A 309 -2.58 17.68 0.90
CA LEU A 309 -3.88 17.90 1.56
C LEU A 309 -3.93 19.15 2.45
N ASP A 310 -2.81 19.85 2.67
CA ASP A 310 -2.70 20.91 3.69
C ASP A 310 -3.80 21.98 3.58
N GLY A 311 -4.10 22.43 2.36
CA GLY A 311 -5.16 23.41 2.09
C GLY A 311 -6.61 22.90 2.24
N HIS A 312 -6.80 21.60 2.44
CA HIS A 312 -8.10 20.94 2.54
C HIS A 312 -8.43 20.47 3.96
N ILE A 313 -7.50 20.57 4.91
CA ILE A 313 -7.67 20.05 6.27
C ILE A 313 -8.26 21.12 7.18
N ASN A 314 -9.43 20.85 7.74
CA ASN A 314 -10.01 21.66 8.79
C ASN A 314 -9.50 21.23 10.18
N MET A 315 -8.50 21.95 10.70
CA MET A 315 -7.91 21.63 12.01
C MET A 315 -8.90 21.68 13.18
N ARG A 316 -9.99 22.45 13.09
CA ARG A 316 -11.04 22.43 14.13
C ARG A 316 -11.79 21.10 14.16
N GLN A 317 -11.99 20.47 13.00
CA GLN A 317 -12.59 19.14 12.94
C GLN A 317 -11.64 18.08 13.47
N VAL A 318 -10.33 18.18 13.18
CA VAL A 318 -9.29 17.32 13.78
C VAL A 318 -9.31 17.41 15.31
N GLU A 319 -9.34 18.63 15.86
CA GLU A 319 -9.45 18.84 17.31
C GLU A 319 -10.72 18.24 17.90
N LEU A 320 -11.85 18.35 17.18
CA LEU A 320 -13.13 17.78 17.60
C LEU A 320 -13.10 16.24 17.59
N MET A 321 -12.47 15.62 16.58
CA MET A 321 -12.30 14.16 16.53
C MET A 321 -11.57 13.64 17.78
N HIS A 322 -10.53 14.34 18.23
CA HIS A 322 -9.76 13.96 19.42
C HIS A 322 -10.53 14.07 20.75
N GLN A 323 -11.70 14.70 20.76
CA GLN A 323 -12.57 14.75 21.95
C GLN A 323 -13.40 13.47 22.13
N TYR A 324 -13.51 12.63 21.09
CA TYR A 324 -14.27 11.39 21.15
C TYR A 324 -13.38 10.21 21.55
N THR A 325 -13.85 9.45 22.53
CA THR A 325 -13.18 8.23 22.98
C THR A 325 -13.72 7.03 22.21
N THR A 326 -12.83 6.21 21.65
CA THR A 326 -13.18 4.88 21.12
C THR A 326 -13.10 3.83 22.21
N THR A 327 -14.01 2.84 22.18
CA THR A 327 -13.93 1.70 23.11
C THR A 327 -13.23 0.54 22.43
N LYS A 328 -12.39 -0.17 23.18
CA LYS A 328 -11.63 -1.33 22.70
C LYS A 328 -12.09 -2.60 23.39
N ARG A 329 -12.28 -3.66 22.60
CA ARG A 329 -12.57 -5.01 23.10
C ARG A 329 -11.77 -6.03 22.32
N VAL A 330 -11.22 -7.01 23.02
CA VAL A 330 -10.55 -8.16 22.42
C VAL A 330 -11.35 -9.41 22.74
N ARG A 331 -11.61 -10.25 21.75
CA ARG A 331 -12.30 -11.53 21.92
C ARG A 331 -11.82 -12.56 20.91
N GLU A 332 -12.10 -13.83 21.17
CA GLU A 332 -11.84 -14.91 20.20
C GLU A 332 -12.79 -14.79 19.01
N ALA A 333 -12.28 -15.08 17.82
CA ALA A 333 -13.11 -15.26 16.63
C ALA A 333 -13.75 -16.65 16.72
N VAL A 334 -15.06 -16.68 16.91
CA VAL A 334 -15.81 -17.94 16.89
C VAL A 334 -16.30 -18.15 15.47
N GLN A 335 -16.03 -19.32 14.90
CA GLN A 335 -16.63 -19.74 13.64
C GLN A 335 -18.15 -19.77 13.85
N ARG A 336 -18.88 -18.89 13.17
CA ARG A 336 -20.34 -19.04 13.11
C ARG A 336 -20.58 -20.33 12.34
N CYS A 337 -21.03 -21.37 13.02
CA CYS A 337 -21.69 -22.48 12.33
C CYS A 337 -22.92 -21.86 11.67
N ASP A 338 -23.02 -21.97 10.35
CA ASP A 338 -24.26 -21.63 9.67
C ASP A 338 -25.38 -22.49 10.27
N PRO A 339 -26.56 -21.93 10.59
CA PRO A 339 -27.68 -22.72 11.09
C PRO A 339 -28.36 -23.56 9.99
N SER A 340 -27.61 -23.97 8.96
CA SER A 340 -28.09 -24.75 7.82
C SER A 340 -27.20 -25.96 7.51
N ASP A 341 -26.73 -26.64 8.55
CA ASP A 341 -26.39 -28.07 8.51
C ASP A 341 -27.58 -28.91 9.01
#